data_AF-A0A7S0L7A4-F1
#
_entry.id   AF-A0A7S0L7A4-F1
#
_cell.length_a   1.000
_cell.length_b   1.000
_cell.length_c   1.000
_cell.angle_alpha   90.00
_cell.angle_beta   90.00
_cell.angle_gamma   90.00
#
_symmetry.space_group_name_H-M   'P 1'
#
loop_
_entity.id
_entity.type
_entity.pdbx_description
1 polymer ?
#
loop_
_entity_poly.entity_id
_entity_poly.type
_entity_poly.pdbx_seq_one_letter_code
_entity_poly.pdbx_strand_id
1 'polypeptide(L)'
;IAVRGVRVIRLSRENRIKQALAEYRRLRLGKGQFVSAVNPAADTNVSATVDLALFARAVRDVERSHRLTEAISASLDPRRLLELSYEQLLHDFSTAMRLLASFLELSAEPLLSHQTHASGAANAQGG
;
A
#
# COMPACT_ATOMS: atom_id res chain seq x y z
N ILE A 1 -27.00 -18.01 12.55
CA ILE A 1 -25.78 -18.72 12.08
C ILE A 1 -24.90 -17.68 11.40
N ALA A 2 -23.77 -17.29 12.00
CA ALA A 2 -22.85 -16.35 11.38
C ALA A 2 -22.25 -17.00 10.13
N VAL A 3 -22.62 -16.51 8.95
CA VAL A 3 -22.02 -16.98 7.70
C VAL A 3 -20.57 -16.52 7.71
N ARG A 4 -19.64 -17.44 8.06
CA ARG A 4 -18.19 -17.20 8.01
C ARG A 4 -17.77 -17.03 6.55
N GLY A 5 -17.92 -15.81 6.04
CA GLY A 5 -17.37 -15.35 4.78
C GLY A 5 -16.03 -14.68 4.99
N VAL A 6 -15.08 -14.90 4.07
CA VAL A 6 -13.87 -14.07 4.01
C VAL A 6 -14.29 -12.66 3.59
N ARG A 7 -13.92 -11.66 4.39
CA ARG A 7 -13.98 -10.24 4.03
C ARG A 7 -12.66 -9.86 3.36
N VAL A 8 -12.74 -9.25 2.18
CA VAL A 8 -11.58 -8.84 1.40
C VAL A 8 -11.43 -7.33 1.48
N ILE A 9 -10.22 -6.88 1.80
CA ILE A 9 -9.85 -5.48 1.80
C ILE A 9 -8.87 -5.29 0.65
N ARG A 10 -9.25 -4.44 -0.31
CA ARG A 10 -8.41 -4.07 -1.44
C ARG A 10 -7.83 -2.70 -1.21
N LEU A 11 -6.50 -2.61 -1.29
CA LEU A 11 -5.79 -1.34 -1.39
C LEU A 11 -5.59 -1.03 -2.87
N SER A 12 -6.20 0.05 -3.36
CA SER A 12 -6.01 0.53 -4.73
C SER A 12 -5.08 1.73 -4.75
N ARG A 13 -4.31 1.85 -5.82
CA ARG A 13 -3.45 3.01 -6.08
C ARG A 13 -3.62 3.39 -7.53
N GLU A 14 -4.13 4.60 -7.77
CA GLU A 14 -4.47 5.04 -9.13
C GLU A 14 -3.21 5.36 -9.94
N ASN A 15 -2.17 5.88 -9.27
CA ASN A 15 -0.94 6.26 -9.94
C ASN A 15 -0.03 5.04 -10.20
N ARG A 16 -0.31 4.34 -11.30
CA ARG A 16 0.41 3.17 -11.78
C ARG A 16 1.90 3.46 -12.03
N ILE A 17 2.25 4.66 -12.47
CA ILE A 17 3.64 5.04 -12.72
C ILE A 17 4.43 5.17 -11.41
N LYS A 18 3.85 5.80 -10.38
CA LYS A 18 4.48 5.86 -9.05
C LYS A 18 4.61 4.47 -8.43
N GLN A 19 3.66 3.58 -8.69
CA GLN A 19 3.75 2.18 -8.26
C GLN A 19 4.84 1.42 -9.01
N ALA A 20 4.94 1.58 -10.33
CA ALA A 20 5.99 0.98 -11.15
C ALA A 20 7.38 1.50 -10.77
N LEU A 21 7.50 2.77 -10.39
CA LEU A 21 8.76 3.32 -9.88
C LEU A 21 9.16 2.69 -8.54
N ALA A 22 8.20 2.50 -7.63
CA ALA A 22 8.45 1.79 -6.37
C ALA A 22 8.86 0.33 -6.62
N GLU A 23 8.20 -0.35 -7.56
CA GLU A 23 8.51 -1.72 -7.96
C GLU A 23 9.88 -1.83 -8.63
N TYR A 24 10.24 -0.88 -9.51
CA TYR A 24 11.58 -0.78 -10.11
C TYR A 24 12.66 -0.64 -9.03
N ARG A 25 12.46 0.26 -8.06
CA ARG A 25 13.39 0.43 -6.93
C ARG A 25 13.51 -0.87 -6.13
N ARG A 26 12.39 -1.56 -5.88
CA ARG A 26 12.36 -2.86 -5.21
C ARG A 26 13.18 -3.92 -5.96
N LEU A 27 12.93 -4.08 -7.26
CA LEU A 27 13.64 -5.02 -8.13
C LEU A 27 15.14 -4.71 -8.22
N ARG A 28 15.49 -3.43 -8.38
CA ARG A 28 16.88 -2.97 -8.44
C ARG A 28 17.64 -3.23 -7.13
N LEU A 29 16.98 -3.08 -5.99
CA LEU A 29 17.57 -3.35 -4.67
C LEU A 29 17.57 -4.85 -4.29
N GLY A 30 17.00 -5.73 -5.13
CA GLY A 30 16.87 -7.16 -4.84
C GLY A 30 15.98 -7.47 -3.62
N LYS A 31 15.15 -6.51 -3.16
CA LYS A 31 14.35 -6.66 -1.94
C LYS A 31 13.03 -7.38 -2.24
N GLY A 32 12.69 -8.40 -1.47
CA GLY A 32 11.34 -9.01 -1.48
C GLY A 32 10.28 -8.06 -0.91
N GLN A 33 8.99 -8.40 -1.08
CA GLN A 33 7.83 -7.59 -0.62
C GLN A 33 7.74 -7.38 0.91
N PHE A 34 8.58 -8.06 1.72
CA PHE A 34 8.49 -8.09 3.18
C PHE A 34 9.73 -7.55 3.91
N VAL A 35 10.67 -6.89 3.23
CA VAL A 35 11.82 -6.29 3.91
C VAL A 35 11.40 -4.92 4.45
N SER A 36 11.15 -4.88 5.77
CA SER A 36 10.91 -3.65 6.53
C SER A 36 11.98 -2.61 6.22
N ALA A 37 11.57 -1.36 6.02
CA ALA A 37 12.45 -0.23 5.74
C ALA A 37 13.23 0.18 7.01
N VAL A 38 14.07 -0.73 7.53
CA VAL A 38 15.09 -0.40 8.51
C VAL A 38 16.35 -0.09 7.72
N ASN A 39 16.77 1.17 7.76
CA ASN A 39 17.85 1.83 6.99
C ASN A 39 17.48 2.32 5.58
N PRO A 40 16.94 3.54 5.46
CA PRO A 40 17.08 4.36 4.26
C PRO A 40 18.48 5.00 4.27
N ALA A 41 19.53 4.18 4.27
CA ALA A 41 20.86 4.70 3.98
C ALA A 41 21.00 4.77 2.44
N ALA A 42 21.31 5.98 1.96
CA ALA A 42 21.53 6.37 0.56
C ALA A 42 20.30 6.85 -0.24
N ASP A 43 19.61 7.88 0.26
CA ASP A 43 19.13 8.95 -0.63
C ASP A 43 20.34 9.76 -1.10
N THR A 44 21.02 9.26 -2.13
CA THR A 44 21.93 10.08 -2.91
C THR A 44 21.12 10.67 -4.06
N ASN A 45 20.95 11.98 -4.05
CA ASN A 45 20.45 12.82 -5.15
C ASN A 45 21.39 12.76 -6.37
N VAL A 46 21.65 11.56 -6.87
CA VAL A 46 22.33 11.32 -8.14
C VAL A 46 21.21 11.08 -9.14
N SER A 47 21.24 11.80 -10.26
CA SER A 47 20.48 11.46 -11.46
C SER A 47 20.88 10.03 -11.87
N ALA A 48 20.23 9.05 -11.25
CA ALA A 48 20.56 7.65 -11.46
C ALA A 48 20.08 7.30 -12.85
N THR A 49 20.98 6.80 -13.67
CA THR A 49 20.62 6.20 -14.96
C THR A 49 19.55 5.14 -14.70
N VAL A 50 18.39 5.34 -15.33
CA VAL A 50 17.27 4.41 -15.23
C VAL A 50 17.54 3.29 -16.22
N ASP A 51 17.62 2.07 -15.73
CA ASP A 51 17.56 0.90 -16.61
C ASP A 51 16.13 0.82 -17.17
N LEU A 52 15.97 1.26 -18.42
CA LEU A 52 14.68 1.30 -19.10
C LEU A 52 14.09 -0.10 -19.31
N ALA A 53 14.91 -1.14 -19.49
CA ALA A 53 14.42 -2.50 -19.64
C ALA A 53 13.84 -3.03 -18.32
N LEU A 54 14.53 -2.76 -17.21
CA LEU A 54 14.06 -3.10 -15.88
C LEU A 54 12.83 -2.29 -15.47
N PHE A 55 12.78 -0.99 -15.81
CA PHE A 55 11.61 -0.16 -15.56
C PHE A 55 10.40 -0.62 -16.38
N ALA A 56 10.58 -0.93 -17.67
CA ALA A 56 9.51 -1.48 -18.50
C ALA A 56 9.00 -2.82 -17.96
N ARG A 57 9.87 -3.65 -17.37
CA ARG A 57 9.44 -4.86 -16.65
C ARG A 57 8.59 -4.52 -15.43
N ALA A 58 9.03 -3.58 -14.59
CA ALA A 58 8.27 -3.15 -13.42
C ALA A 58 6.86 -2.63 -13.78
N VAL A 59 6.74 -1.86 -14.88
CA VAL A 59 5.43 -1.43 -15.40
C VAL A 59 4.55 -2.62 -15.76
N ARG A 60 5.07 -3.59 -16.53
CA ARG A 60 4.30 -4.79 -16.91
C ARG A 60 3.86 -5.61 -15.70
N ASP A 61 4.72 -5.75 -14.69
CA ASP A 61 4.39 -6.49 -13.47
C ASP A 61 3.28 -5.78 -12.67
N VAL A 62 3.33 -4.45 -12.58
CA VAL A 62 2.25 -3.65 -11.97
C VAL A 62 0.94 -3.77 -12.75
N GLU A 63 0.97 -3.65 -14.07
CA GLU A 63 -0.23 -3.81 -14.91
C GLU A 63 -0.84 -5.20 -14.81
N ARG A 64 -0.01 -6.24 -14.76
CA ARG A 64 -0.45 -7.62 -14.56
C ARG A 64 -1.13 -7.78 -13.20
N SER A 65 -0.53 -7.23 -12.14
CA SER A 65 -1.10 -7.24 -10.79
C SER A 65 -2.44 -6.52 -10.72
N HIS A 66 -2.56 -5.36 -11.37
CA HIS A 66 -3.82 -4.62 -11.47
C HIS A 66 -4.91 -5.44 -12.18
N ARG A 67 -4.62 -6.00 -13.35
CA ARG A 67 -5.57 -6.85 -14.09
C ARG A 67 -6.02 -8.07 -13.27
N LEU A 68 -5.09 -8.72 -12.57
CA LEU A 68 -5.41 -9.84 -11.70
C LEU A 68 -6.31 -9.41 -10.54
N THR A 69 -6.01 -8.26 -9.92
CA THR A 69 -6.82 -7.70 -8.83
C THR A 69 -8.22 -7.36 -9.31
N GLU A 70 -8.36 -6.72 -10.48
CA GLU A 70 -9.65 -6.42 -11.09
C GLU A 70 -10.47 -7.69 -11.36
N ALA A 71 -9.83 -8.74 -11.91
CA ALA A 71 -10.49 -10.02 -12.16
C ALA A 71 -10.96 -10.70 -10.87
N ILE A 72 -10.13 -10.68 -9.81
CA ILE A 72 -10.51 -11.23 -8.50
C ILE A 72 -11.66 -10.42 -7.91
N SER A 73 -11.55 -9.09 -7.88
CA SER A 73 -12.60 -8.20 -7.35
C SER A 73 -13.95 -8.42 -8.05
N ALA A 74 -13.95 -8.61 -9.36
CA ALA A 74 -15.17 -8.88 -10.13
C ALA A 74 -15.86 -10.21 -9.76
N SER A 75 -15.11 -11.16 -9.18
CA SER A 75 -15.65 -12.45 -8.72
C SER A 75 -16.15 -12.45 -7.28
N LEU A 76 -15.90 -11.38 -6.52
CA LEU A 76 -16.26 -11.27 -5.11
C LEU A 76 -17.66 -10.65 -4.93
N ASP A 77 -18.35 -11.06 -3.87
CA ASP A 77 -19.58 -10.39 -3.42
C ASP A 77 -19.23 -8.94 -3.02
N PRO A 78 -19.85 -7.91 -3.62
CA PRO A 78 -19.60 -6.51 -3.29
C PRO A 78 -19.78 -6.18 -1.81
N ARG A 79 -20.65 -6.92 -1.09
CA ARG A 79 -20.86 -6.74 0.35
C ARG A 79 -19.68 -7.23 1.20
N ARG A 80 -18.75 -7.99 0.60
CA ARG A 80 -17.57 -8.57 1.25
C ARG A 80 -16.27 -8.00 0.70
N LEU A 81 -16.33 -6.95 -0.10
CA LEU A 81 -15.18 -6.25 -0.64
C LEU A 81 -15.21 -4.79 -0.18
N LEU A 82 -14.20 -4.38 0.57
CA LEU A 82 -13.93 -2.98 0.85
C LEU A 82 -12.75 -2.54 0.00
N GLU A 83 -12.94 -1.48 -0.80
CA GLU A 83 -11.85 -0.82 -1.50
C GLU A 83 -11.43 0.45 -0.76
N LEU A 84 -10.14 0.59 -0.52
CA LEU A 84 -9.52 1.76 0.09
C LEU A 84 -8.43 2.30 -0.85
N SER A 85 -8.49 3.60 -1.14
CA SER A 85 -7.45 4.28 -1.91
C SER A 85 -6.21 4.51 -1.05
N TYR A 86 -5.04 4.24 -1.62
CA TYR A 86 -3.75 4.58 -1.02
C TYR A 86 -3.63 6.09 -0.75
N GLU A 87 -4.05 6.91 -1.70
CA GLU A 87 -4.05 8.37 -1.57
C GLU A 87 -4.98 8.82 -0.43
N GLN A 88 -6.17 8.22 -0.33
CA GLN A 88 -7.09 8.50 0.79
C GLN A 88 -6.47 8.07 2.14
N LEU A 89 -5.81 6.91 2.21
CA LEU A 89 -5.13 6.45 3.41
C LEU A 89 -4.02 7.40 3.87
N LEU A 90 -3.33 8.06 2.93
CA LEU A 90 -2.30 9.05 3.24
C LEU A 90 -2.88 10.40 3.68
N HIS A 91 -3.96 10.85 3.04
CA HIS A 91 -4.52 12.19 3.28
C HIS A 91 -5.56 12.24 4.39
N ASP A 92 -6.37 11.18 4.54
CA ASP A 92 -7.41 11.07 5.56
C ASP A 92 -7.46 9.63 6.12
N PHE A 93 -6.41 9.31 6.86
CA PHE A 93 -6.27 8.06 7.59
C PHE A 93 -7.46 7.79 8.52
N SER A 94 -7.98 8.82 9.17
CA SER A 94 -9.04 8.69 10.16
C SER A 94 -10.34 8.17 9.55
N THR A 95 -10.72 8.72 8.39
CA THR A 95 -11.89 8.25 7.64
C THR A 95 -11.67 6.85 7.11
N ALA A 96 -10.49 6.55 6.56
CA ALA A 96 -10.18 5.21 6.06
C ALA A 96 -10.25 4.14 7.15
N MET A 97 -9.74 4.43 8.36
CA MET A 97 -9.81 3.50 9.50
C MET A 97 -11.24 3.32 10.03
N ARG A 98 -12.07 4.37 10.00
CA ARG A 98 -13.49 4.25 10.38
C ARG A 98 -14.27 3.38 9.39
N LEU A 99 -14.02 3.53 8.09
CA LEU A 99 -14.61 2.66 7.06
C LEU A 99 -14.18 1.21 7.24
N LEU A 100 -12.90 0.97 7.51
CA LEU A 100 -12.36 -0.35 7.80
C LEU A 100 -12.99 -0.96 9.06
N ALA A 101 -13.09 -0.20 10.14
CA ALA A 101 -13.71 -0.64 11.39
C ALA A 101 -15.18 -1.04 11.18
N SER A 102 -15.94 -0.19 10.48
CA SER A 102 -17.35 -0.45 10.16
C SER A 102 -17.50 -1.71 9.30
N PHE A 103 -16.68 -1.87 8.27
CA PHE A 103 -16.70 -3.05 7.40
C PHE A 103 -16.33 -4.33 8.13
N LEU A 104 -15.41 -4.26 9.09
CA LEU A 104 -15.03 -5.39 9.93
C LEU A 104 -15.96 -5.61 11.14
N GLU A 105 -16.96 -4.73 11.35
CA GLU A 105 -17.84 -4.74 12.53
C GLU A 105 -17.05 -4.67 13.85
N LEU A 106 -16.00 -3.84 13.86
CA LEU A 106 -15.13 -3.60 15.01
C LEU A 106 -15.29 -2.17 15.53
N SER A 107 -14.87 -1.93 16.77
CA SER A 107 -14.69 -0.56 17.27
C SER A 107 -13.55 0.13 16.51
N ALA A 108 -13.74 1.41 16.18
CA ALA A 108 -12.73 2.20 15.47
C ALA A 108 -11.60 2.71 16.38
N GLU A 109 -11.83 2.83 17.69
CA GLU A 109 -10.84 3.42 18.61
C GLU A 109 -9.47 2.74 18.59
N PRO A 110 -9.36 1.39 18.58
CA PRO A 110 -8.07 0.72 18.53
C PRO A 110 -7.28 0.97 17.24
N LEU A 111 -7.98 1.24 16.13
CA LEU A 111 -7.34 1.47 14.83
C LEU A 111 -6.84 2.92 14.68
N LEU A 112 -7.49 3.86 15.37
CA LEU A 112 -7.15 5.28 15.35
C LEU A 112 -5.98 5.61 16.30
N SER A 113 -5.80 4.84 17.38
CA SER A 113 -4.76 5.07 18.39
C SER A 113 -3.34 4.74 17.92
N HIS A 114 -3.16 4.00 16.82
CA HIS A 114 -1.84 3.64 16.29
C HIS A 114 -1.19 4.69 15.38
N GLN A 115 -1.87 5.81 15.08
CA GLN A 115 -1.34 6.86 14.21
C GLN A 115 -0.13 7.60 14.82
N THR A 116 0.07 7.53 16.13
CA THR A 116 1.11 8.25 16.88
C THR A 116 2.54 7.73 16.70
N HIS A 117 2.75 6.51 16.17
CA HIS A 117 4.11 5.94 16.07
C HIS A 117 4.76 6.07 14.68
N ALA A 118 4.00 6.27 13.60
CA ALA A 118 4.56 6.37 12.25
C ALA A 118 5.14 7.76 11.93
N SER A 119 4.65 8.81 12.58
CA SER A 119 5.08 10.21 12.35
C SER A 119 6.11 10.71 13.37
N GLY A 120 6.36 9.96 14.45
CA GLY A 120 7.22 10.39 15.58
C GLY A 120 8.72 10.06 15.43
N ALA A 121 9.11 9.23 14.48
CA ALA A 121 10.53 8.82 14.33
C ALA A 121 11.40 9.86 13.59
N ALA A 122 10.82 10.95 13.06
CA ALA A 122 11.57 11.96 12.31
C ALA A 122 12.08 13.14 13.17
N ASN A 123 11.67 13.27 14.44
CA ASN A 123 11.99 14.45 15.27
C ASN A 123 12.69 14.15 16.61
N ALA A 124 13.32 12.98 16.77
CA ALA A 124 14.01 12.59 18.00
C ALA A 124 15.54 12.51 17.90
N GLN A 125 16.17 13.30 17.01
CA GLN A 125 17.62 13.53 17.02
C GLN A 125 17.92 14.99 16.67
N GLY A 126 18.02 15.82 17.72
CA GLY A 126 18.31 17.24 17.63
C GLY A 126 18.30 17.85 19.02
N GLY A 127 19.17 17.35 19.89
CA GLY A 127 19.57 17.98 21.14
C GLY A 127 20.97 18.55 20.99
#